data_AF-A0A7V3WQ67-F1
#
_entry.id   AF-A0A7V3WQ67-F1
#
_cell.length_a   1.000
_cell.length_b   1.000
_cell.length_c   1.000
_cell.angle_alpha   90.00
_cell.angle_beta   90.00
_cell.angle_gamma   90.00
#
_symmetry.space_group_name_H-M   'P 1'
#
loop_
_entity.id
_entity.type
_entity.pdbx_description
1 polymer ?
#
loop_
_entity_poly.entity_id
_entity_poly.type
_entity_poly.pdbx_seq_one_letter_code
_entity_poly.pdbx_strand_id
1 'polypeptide(L)'
;MPEHQVGLWEIVVIGALVVIGAGLRLGLELSRRSGSPQHHAGTRWGWAEALTVWLAQGFGVGRVPLAPGTLGSGVGLLWLAVLVNSRSVGFFLGALLLGLLVAVGVCGDAARILRQADPPSVVLDEIAAMPICFAPWVAVFWFRHHAMPSAITFFQGPAWVYTLTLFAAFRLFDVVKPWPIRQSQRLPGGLGIVADDLLAALYVAVAVAVALMLGSVRSRIGVFFGGSSG
;
A
#
# COMPACT_ATOMS: atom_id res chain seq x y z
N MET A 1 25.32 31.73 -5.40
CA MET A 1 23.85 31.57 -5.28
C MET A 1 23.61 30.18 -4.74
N PRO A 2 22.83 29.98 -3.66
CA PRO A 2 22.56 28.63 -3.18
C PRO A 2 21.62 27.97 -4.20
N GLU A 3 22.07 26.87 -4.80
CA GLU A 3 21.21 26.03 -5.62
C GLU A 3 20.08 25.51 -4.74
N HIS A 4 18.85 25.88 -5.08
CA HIS A 4 17.65 25.36 -4.43
C HIS A 4 17.51 23.89 -4.82
N GLN A 5 18.17 22.99 -4.07
CA GLN A 5 17.94 21.56 -4.24
C GLN A 5 16.50 21.28 -3.84
N VAL A 6 15.70 20.86 -4.82
CA VAL A 6 14.33 20.41 -4.58
C VAL A 6 14.41 19.25 -3.59
N GLY A 7 13.84 19.43 -2.40
CA GLY A 7 13.89 18.43 -1.36
C GLY A 7 13.13 17.18 -1.80
N LEU A 8 13.60 15.99 -1.42
CA LEU A 8 12.89 14.72 -1.71
C LEU A 8 11.42 14.78 -1.24
N TRP A 9 11.13 15.56 -0.20
CA TRP A 9 9.78 15.81 0.29
C TRP A 9 8.91 16.58 -0.72
N GLU A 10 9.47 17.54 -1.45
CA GLU A 10 8.78 18.31 -2.49
C GLU A 10 8.47 17.39 -3.67
N ILE A 11 9.38 16.50 -4.04
CA ILE A 11 9.15 15.51 -5.12
C ILE A 11 8.02 14.55 -4.74
N VAL A 12 7.99 14.06 -3.49
CA VAL A 12 6.92 13.16 -3.02
C VAL A 12 5.58 13.90 -2.97
N VAL A 13 5.55 15.13 -2.47
CA VAL A 13 4.32 15.95 -2.43
C VAL A 13 3.85 16.30 -3.83
N ILE A 14 4.74 16.70 -4.74
CA ILE A 14 4.42 16.96 -6.14
C ILE A 14 3.90 15.69 -6.81
N GLY A 15 4.53 14.54 -6.58
CA GLY A 15 4.07 13.25 -7.10
C GLY A 15 2.67 12.90 -6.60
N ALA A 16 2.40 13.04 -5.31
CA ALA A 16 1.07 12.84 -4.73
C ALA A 16 0.03 13.80 -5.30
N LEU A 17 0.36 15.09 -5.44
CA LEU A 17 -0.53 16.10 -6.03
C LEU A 17 -0.79 15.85 -7.52
N VAL A 18 0.19 15.35 -8.27
CA VAL A 18 0.03 14.97 -9.67
C VAL A 18 -0.89 13.76 -9.81
N VAL A 19 -0.74 12.74 -8.96
CA VAL A 19 -1.63 11.56 -8.95
C VAL A 19 -3.06 11.96 -8.60
N ILE A 20 -3.24 12.76 -7.53
CA ILE A 20 -4.56 13.28 -7.12
C ILE A 20 -5.17 14.14 -8.23
N GLY A 21 -4.38 15.04 -8.83
CA GLY A 21 -4.81 15.94 -9.90
C GLY A 21 -5.17 15.22 -11.20
N ALA A 22 -4.39 14.22 -11.60
CA ALA A 22 -4.70 13.36 -12.74
C ALA A 22 -5.96 12.53 -12.48
N GLY A 23 -6.12 12.01 -11.27
CA GLY A 23 -7.30 11.31 -10.79
C GLY A 23 -8.59 12.14 -10.82
N LEU A 24 -8.50 13.40 -10.36
CA LEU A 24 -9.59 14.38 -10.43
C LEU A 24 -9.94 14.74 -11.88
N ARG A 25 -8.94 15.02 -12.73
CA ARG A 25 -9.17 15.33 -14.15
C ARG A 25 -9.79 14.16 -14.90
N LEU A 26 -9.29 12.94 -14.69
CA LEU A 26 -9.86 11.74 -15.30
C LEU A 26 -11.27 11.44 -14.77
N GLY A 27 -11.52 11.64 -13.47
CA GLY A 27 -12.87 11.53 -12.91
C GLY A 27 -13.85 12.53 -13.52
N LEU A 28 -13.43 13.78 -13.69
CA LEU A 28 -14.23 14.83 -14.34
C LEU A 28 -14.43 14.55 -15.84
N GLU A 29 -13.42 14.01 -16.52
CA GLU A 29 -13.49 13.73 -17.96
C GLU A 29 -14.31 12.48 -18.27
N LEU A 30 -14.25 11.44 -17.43
CA LEU A 30 -15.15 10.28 -17.51
C LEU A 30 -16.60 10.69 -17.19
N SER A 31 -16.80 11.61 -16.24
CA SER A 31 -18.12 12.21 -16.00
C SER A 31 -18.64 12.96 -17.24
N ARG A 32 -17.78 13.69 -17.97
CA ARG A 32 -18.15 14.35 -19.24
C ARG A 32 -18.39 13.38 -20.41
N ARG A 33 -17.61 12.29 -20.53
CA ARG A 33 -17.72 11.30 -21.62
C ARG A 33 -18.87 10.31 -21.45
N SER A 34 -19.45 10.21 -20.25
CA SER A 34 -20.68 9.43 -20.00
C SER A 34 -21.95 10.00 -20.66
N GLY A 35 -21.84 11.07 -21.45
CA GLY A 35 -22.90 11.64 -22.28
C GLY A 35 -23.21 10.91 -23.59
N SER A 36 -23.06 9.58 -23.68
CA SER A 36 -23.54 8.78 -24.81
C SER A 36 -24.59 7.76 -24.36
N PRO A 37 -25.77 7.71 -25.00
CA PRO A 37 -26.92 6.99 -24.48
C PRO A 37 -26.88 5.53 -24.92
N GLN A 38 -26.38 4.64 -24.04
CA GLN A 38 -26.73 3.21 -24.06
C GLN A 38 -26.17 2.48 -22.82
N HIS A 39 -26.72 2.74 -21.63
CA HIS A 39 -26.84 1.76 -20.54
C HIS A 39 -28.01 2.15 -19.63
N HIS A 40 -28.83 1.16 -19.27
CA HIS A 40 -30.18 1.35 -18.75
C HIS A 40 -30.19 1.97 -17.33
N ALA A 41 -31.10 2.94 -17.15
CA ALA A 41 -31.71 3.40 -15.89
C ALA A 41 -30.79 3.86 -14.73
N GLY A 42 -30.38 5.14 -14.79
CA GLY A 42 -30.92 6.10 -13.82
C GLY A 42 -30.48 6.01 -12.35
N THR A 43 -29.18 6.12 -12.07
CA THR A 43 -28.76 6.72 -10.79
C THR A 43 -27.51 7.55 -11.04
N ARG A 44 -27.67 8.87 -11.15
CA ARG A 44 -26.51 9.76 -10.98
C ARG A 44 -26.09 9.59 -9.53
N TRP A 45 -24.87 9.11 -9.30
CA TRP A 45 -24.34 9.04 -7.94
C TRP A 45 -24.42 10.41 -7.27
N GLY A 46 -24.85 10.42 -6.02
CA GLY A 46 -24.67 11.59 -5.18
C GLY A 46 -23.19 11.93 -5.07
N TRP A 47 -22.86 13.19 -4.77
CA TRP A 47 -21.46 13.62 -4.62
C TRP A 47 -20.69 12.79 -3.57
N ALA A 48 -21.38 12.34 -2.51
CA ALA A 48 -20.81 11.50 -1.46
C ALA A 48 -20.49 10.07 -1.94
N GLU A 49 -21.38 9.47 -2.74
CA GLU A 49 -21.16 8.15 -3.35
C GLU A 49 -20.00 8.22 -4.35
N ALA A 50 -19.98 9.26 -5.18
CA ALA A 50 -18.90 9.50 -6.14
C ALA A 50 -17.55 9.70 -5.43
N LEU A 51 -17.53 10.44 -4.32
CA LEU A 51 -16.34 10.62 -3.49
C LEU A 51 -15.88 9.30 -2.88
N THR A 52 -16.80 8.50 -2.34
CA THR A 52 -16.50 7.20 -1.73
C THR A 52 -15.86 6.26 -2.75
N VAL A 53 -16.45 6.15 -3.94
CA VAL A 53 -15.88 5.33 -5.03
C VAL A 53 -14.52 5.88 -5.48
N TRP A 54 -14.36 7.21 -5.57
CA TRP A 54 -13.08 7.79 -5.96
C TRP A 54 -11.96 7.52 -4.93
N LEU A 55 -12.27 7.59 -3.64
CA LEU A 55 -11.35 7.24 -2.56
C LEU A 55 -11.00 5.75 -2.58
N ALA A 56 -12.02 4.88 -2.71
CA ALA A 56 -11.85 3.43 -2.79
C ALA A 56 -10.98 3.02 -3.99
N GLN A 57 -11.07 3.76 -5.09
CA GLN A 57 -10.26 3.56 -6.30
C GLN A 57 -8.86 4.19 -6.20
N GLY A 58 -8.39 4.54 -5.00
CA GLY A 58 -7.05 5.11 -4.80
C GLY A 58 -6.88 6.42 -5.53
N PHE A 59 -7.84 7.33 -5.38
CA PHE A 59 -7.88 8.62 -6.08
C PHE A 59 -7.99 8.49 -7.61
N GLY A 60 -8.56 7.39 -8.10
CA GLY A 60 -8.78 7.12 -9.54
C GLY A 60 -7.71 6.26 -10.19
N VAL A 61 -6.67 5.84 -9.45
CA VAL A 61 -5.65 4.90 -9.92
C VAL A 61 -6.26 3.55 -10.30
N GLY A 62 -7.23 3.06 -9.52
CA GLY A 62 -7.94 1.82 -9.80
C GLY A 62 -8.83 1.85 -11.05
N ARG A 63 -8.97 2.99 -11.74
CA ARG A 63 -9.67 3.09 -13.03
C ARG A 63 -8.77 2.77 -14.23
N VAL A 64 -7.47 2.60 -14.01
CA VAL A 64 -6.55 2.22 -15.08
C VAL A 64 -6.88 0.80 -15.53
N PRO A 65 -7.09 0.55 -16.84
CA PRO A 65 -7.57 -0.74 -17.34
C PRO A 65 -6.53 -1.87 -17.17
N LEU A 66 -5.25 -1.53 -17.06
CA LEU A 66 -4.17 -2.50 -16.97
C LEU A 66 -3.64 -2.57 -15.54
N ALA A 67 -3.85 -3.72 -14.90
CA ALA A 67 -3.35 -4.05 -13.56
C ALA A 67 -3.58 -2.94 -12.51
N PRO A 68 -4.84 -2.51 -12.30
CA PRO A 68 -5.17 -1.46 -11.33
C PRO A 68 -4.57 -1.75 -9.96
N GLY A 69 -4.56 -3.03 -9.55
CA GLY A 69 -4.04 -3.41 -8.25
C GLY A 69 -2.52 -3.28 -8.07
N THR A 70 -1.77 -3.46 -9.15
CA THR A 70 -0.32 -3.19 -9.15
C THR A 70 -0.05 -1.70 -8.96
N LEU A 71 -0.84 -0.83 -9.60
CA LEU A 71 -0.70 0.61 -9.43
C LEU A 71 -1.18 1.07 -8.05
N GLY A 72 -2.26 0.49 -7.52
CA GLY A 72 -2.71 0.69 -6.14
C GLY A 72 -1.62 0.34 -5.14
N SER A 73 -1.02 -0.83 -5.28
CA SER A 73 0.12 -1.25 -4.45
C SER A 73 1.32 -0.28 -4.59
N GLY A 74 1.53 0.29 -5.78
CA GLY A 74 2.55 1.32 -6.01
C GLY A 74 2.25 2.62 -5.24
N VAL A 75 0.99 3.05 -5.20
CA VAL A 75 0.54 4.13 -4.32
C VAL A 75 0.73 3.76 -2.85
N GLY A 76 0.57 2.49 -2.49
CA GLY A 76 0.90 1.96 -1.16
C GLY A 76 2.38 2.16 -0.77
N LEU A 77 3.33 2.07 -1.72
CA LEU A 77 4.73 2.43 -1.46
C LEU A 77 4.93 3.92 -1.23
N LEU A 78 4.20 4.78 -1.95
CA LEU A 78 4.20 6.22 -1.69
C LEU A 78 3.60 6.52 -0.31
N TRP A 79 2.55 5.79 0.07
CA TRP A 79 1.96 5.89 1.40
C TRP A 79 2.95 5.49 2.49
N LEU A 80 3.66 4.36 2.32
CA LEU A 80 4.77 3.98 3.22
C LEU A 80 5.80 5.11 3.37
N ALA A 81 6.21 5.75 2.27
CA ALA A 81 7.17 6.86 2.30
C ALA A 81 6.68 8.04 3.15
N VAL A 82 5.38 8.39 3.05
CA VAL A 82 4.75 9.42 3.90
C VAL A 82 4.79 8.99 5.38
N LEU A 83 4.40 7.75 5.67
CA LEU A 83 4.34 7.25 7.05
C LEU A 83 5.70 7.27 7.75
N VAL A 84 6.77 6.81 7.10
CA VAL A 84 8.10 6.76 7.72
C VAL A 84 8.74 8.15 7.85
N ASN A 85 8.44 9.07 6.93
CA ASN A 85 8.93 10.45 6.99
C ASN A 85 8.31 11.28 8.13
N SER A 86 7.20 10.83 8.73
CA SER A 86 6.66 11.44 9.97
C SER A 86 7.63 11.36 11.14
N ARG A 87 8.63 10.47 11.06
CA ARG A 87 9.62 10.14 12.11
C ARG A 87 9.02 9.76 13.46
N SER A 88 7.74 9.39 13.51
CA SER A 88 7.03 8.98 14.72
C SER A 88 6.53 7.55 14.58
N VAL A 89 6.98 6.67 15.48
CA VAL A 89 6.49 5.29 15.55
C VAL A 89 5.00 5.26 15.87
N GLY A 90 4.55 6.12 16.78
CA GLY A 90 3.13 6.21 17.14
C GLY A 90 2.27 6.63 15.96
N PHE A 91 2.72 7.61 15.17
CA PHE A 91 2.03 8.00 13.94
C PHE A 91 2.03 6.87 12.91
N PHE A 92 3.17 6.21 12.70
CA PHE A 92 3.28 5.08 11.79
C PHE A 92 2.26 3.98 12.14
N LEU A 93 2.28 3.47 13.38
CA LEU A 93 1.38 2.41 13.84
C LEU A 93 -0.09 2.85 13.84
N GLY A 94 -0.36 4.07 14.31
CA GLY A 94 -1.71 4.63 14.33
C GLY A 94 -2.29 4.78 12.92
N ALA A 95 -1.47 5.21 11.95
CA ALA A 95 -1.89 5.39 10.57
C ALA A 95 -2.03 4.05 9.81
N LEU A 96 -1.26 3.01 10.15
CA LEU A 96 -1.52 1.66 9.63
C LEU A 96 -2.88 1.16 10.09
N LEU A 97 -3.15 1.24 11.39
CA LEU A 97 -4.43 0.80 11.96
C LEU A 97 -5.60 1.60 11.39
N LEU A 98 -5.49 2.93 11.42
CA LEU A 98 -6.53 3.82 10.90
C LEU A 98 -6.73 3.60 9.39
N GLY A 99 -5.66 3.42 8.62
CA GLY A 99 -5.74 3.14 7.18
C GLY A 99 -6.53 1.88 6.88
N LEU A 100 -6.28 0.79 7.61
CA LEU A 100 -7.05 -0.45 7.49
C LEU A 100 -8.53 -0.26 7.87
N LEU A 101 -8.80 0.44 8.98
CA LEU A 101 -10.18 0.69 9.42
C LEU A 101 -10.96 1.54 8.42
N VAL A 102 -10.32 2.58 7.86
CA VAL A 102 -10.90 3.40 6.80
C VAL A 102 -11.12 2.58 5.54
N ALA A 103 -10.15 1.75 5.13
CA ALA A 103 -10.28 0.87 3.98
C ALA A 103 -11.48 -0.08 4.14
N VAL A 104 -11.73 -0.64 5.33
CA VAL A 104 -12.88 -1.54 5.57
C VAL A 104 -14.20 -0.83 5.28
N GLY A 105 -14.36 0.40 5.79
CA GLY A 105 -15.57 1.19 5.54
C GLY A 105 -15.71 1.58 4.06
N VAL A 106 -14.67 2.20 3.51
CA VAL A 106 -14.69 2.78 2.15
C VAL A 106 -14.78 1.72 1.06
N CYS A 107 -14.04 0.61 1.17
CA CYS A 107 -14.13 -0.49 0.19
C CYS A 107 -15.48 -1.20 0.27
N GLY A 108 -16.02 -1.38 1.48
CA GLY A 108 -17.36 -1.96 1.68
C GLY A 108 -18.47 -1.10 1.09
N ASP A 109 -18.40 0.22 1.28
CA ASP A 109 -19.36 1.17 0.70
C ASP A 109 -19.22 1.21 -0.83
N ALA A 110 -17.99 1.28 -1.35
CA ALA A 110 -17.76 1.27 -2.79
C ALA A 110 -18.26 -0.02 -3.46
N ALA A 111 -18.05 -1.18 -2.84
CA ALA A 111 -18.59 -2.46 -3.34
C ALA A 111 -20.13 -2.44 -3.42
N ARG A 112 -20.81 -1.83 -2.43
CA ARG A 112 -22.28 -1.67 -2.44
C ARG A 112 -22.73 -0.70 -3.53
N ILE A 113 -22.07 0.45 -3.68
CA ILE A 113 -22.38 1.46 -4.70
C ILE A 113 -22.17 0.90 -6.12
N LEU A 114 -21.06 0.19 -6.32
CA LEU A 114 -20.71 -0.46 -7.60
C LEU A 114 -21.52 -1.73 -7.86
N ARG A 115 -22.27 -2.23 -6.87
CA ARG A 115 -23.07 -3.46 -6.93
C ARG A 115 -22.25 -4.68 -7.38
N GLN A 116 -21.00 -4.73 -6.97
CA GLN A 116 -20.07 -5.79 -7.30
C GLN A 116 -19.33 -6.19 -6.03
N ALA A 117 -19.33 -7.48 -5.72
CA ALA A 117 -18.50 -8.01 -4.65
C ALA A 117 -17.04 -7.94 -5.10
N ASP A 118 -16.18 -7.32 -4.28
CA ASP A 118 -14.75 -7.12 -4.53
C ASP A 118 -14.43 -6.56 -5.94
N PRO A 119 -14.83 -5.30 -6.24
CA PRO A 119 -14.63 -4.73 -7.58
C PRO A 119 -13.13 -4.54 -7.87
N PRO A 120 -12.58 -5.01 -9.01
CA PRO A 120 -11.14 -4.89 -9.33
C PRO A 120 -10.59 -3.45 -9.40
N SER A 121 -11.48 -2.45 -9.42
CA SER A 121 -11.09 -1.04 -9.40
C SER A 121 -10.90 -0.48 -8.00
N VAL A 122 -11.41 -1.15 -6.95
CA VAL A 122 -11.18 -0.79 -5.56
C VAL A 122 -9.79 -1.29 -5.19
N VAL A 123 -8.91 -0.38 -4.78
CA VAL A 123 -7.48 -0.65 -4.54
C VAL A 123 -6.99 -0.02 -3.23
N LEU A 124 -7.91 0.52 -2.42
CA LEU A 124 -7.59 1.19 -1.16
C LEU A 124 -7.15 0.20 -0.07
N ASP A 125 -7.71 -1.00 -0.09
CA ASP A 125 -7.24 -2.19 0.63
C ASP A 125 -5.76 -2.49 0.36
N GLU A 126 -5.35 -2.56 -0.90
CA GLU A 126 -3.96 -2.79 -1.29
C GLU A 126 -3.05 -1.64 -0.85
N ILE A 127 -3.49 -0.39 -1.03
CA ILE A 127 -2.76 0.81 -0.57
C ILE A 127 -2.54 0.76 0.94
N ALA A 128 -3.57 0.39 1.71
CA ALA A 128 -3.52 0.31 3.16
C ALA A 128 -2.65 -0.85 3.66
N ALA A 129 -2.67 -1.99 2.97
CA ALA A 129 -1.94 -3.19 3.34
C ALA A 129 -0.45 -3.12 2.99
N MET A 130 -0.06 -2.47 1.90
CA MET A 130 1.32 -2.44 1.40
C MET A 130 2.39 -2.04 2.44
N PRO A 131 2.22 -0.96 3.24
CA PRO A 131 3.19 -0.60 4.28
C PRO A 131 3.42 -1.69 5.35
N ILE A 132 2.45 -2.58 5.56
CA ILE A 132 2.54 -3.66 6.56
C ILE A 132 3.62 -4.66 6.18
N CYS A 133 3.82 -4.91 4.88
CA CYS A 133 4.91 -5.76 4.37
C CYS A 133 6.29 -5.30 4.89
N PHE A 134 6.46 -3.99 5.08
CA PHE A 134 7.72 -3.35 5.48
C PHE A 134 7.85 -3.14 6.99
N ALA A 135 6.78 -3.35 7.76
CA ALA A 135 6.77 -3.11 9.21
C ALA A 135 7.89 -3.84 9.97
N PRO A 136 8.27 -5.10 9.67
CA PRO A 136 9.39 -5.76 10.34
C PRO A 136 10.75 -5.08 10.05
N TRP A 137 10.96 -4.61 8.81
CA TRP A 137 12.18 -3.88 8.45
C TRP A 137 12.22 -2.54 9.20
N VAL A 138 11.12 -1.78 9.19
CA VAL A 138 10.97 -0.53 9.97
C VAL A 138 11.26 -0.78 11.44
N ALA A 139 10.68 -1.83 12.03
CA ALA A 139 10.86 -2.18 13.44
C ALA A 139 12.33 -2.50 13.76
N VAL A 140 12.98 -3.36 12.97
CA VAL A 140 14.39 -3.72 13.19
C VAL A 140 15.30 -2.49 13.05
N PHE A 141 15.05 -1.63 12.07
CA PHE A 141 15.79 -0.38 11.92
C PHE A 141 15.62 0.51 13.17
N TRP A 142 14.38 0.70 13.62
CA TRP A 142 14.09 1.50 14.81
C TRP A 142 14.74 0.93 16.07
N PHE A 143 14.69 -0.40 16.28
CA PHE A 143 15.33 -1.03 17.44
C PHE A 143 16.87 -0.91 17.43
N ARG A 144 17.50 -0.87 16.25
CA ARG A 144 18.96 -0.76 16.12
C ARG A 144 19.47 0.67 16.18
N HIS A 145 18.71 1.62 15.65
CA HIS A 145 19.16 3.00 15.46
C HIS A 145 18.43 4.00 16.37
N HIS A 146 17.39 3.56 17.11
CA HIS A 146 16.50 4.41 17.90
C HIS A 146 15.88 5.57 17.11
N ALA A 147 15.72 5.39 15.80
CA ALA A 147 15.22 6.38 14.86
C ALA A 147 14.39 5.71 13.77
N MET A 148 13.41 6.43 13.23
CA MET A 148 12.68 5.96 12.06
C MET A 148 13.55 6.00 10.80
N PRO A 149 13.46 4.99 9.91
CA PRO A 149 14.10 5.08 8.61
C PRO A 149 13.45 6.21 7.80
N SER A 150 14.23 6.85 6.94
CA SER A 150 13.68 7.77 5.95
C SER A 150 13.19 6.98 4.73
N ALA A 151 12.31 7.57 3.92
CA ALA A 151 11.80 6.90 2.72
C ALA A 151 12.92 6.40 1.79
N ILE A 152 14.01 7.17 1.68
CA ILE A 152 15.14 6.85 0.81
C ILE A 152 15.90 5.59 1.23
N THR A 153 15.83 5.19 2.51
CA THR A 153 16.45 3.96 3.03
C THR A 153 15.97 2.71 2.29
N PHE A 154 14.72 2.69 1.83
CA PHE A 154 14.14 1.55 1.11
C PHE A 154 14.55 1.49 -0.37
N PHE A 155 15.17 2.54 -0.90
CA PHE A 155 15.52 2.66 -2.33
C PHE A 155 17.02 2.89 -2.57
N GLN A 156 17.85 2.88 -1.52
CA GLN A 156 19.30 3.09 -1.60
C GLN A 156 20.10 1.79 -1.68
N GLY A 157 21.15 1.78 -2.51
CA GLY A 157 22.07 0.64 -2.61
C GLY A 157 21.34 -0.66 -2.99
N PRO A 158 21.53 -1.78 -2.29
CA PRO A 158 20.78 -3.01 -2.57
C PRO A 158 19.33 -2.99 -2.05
N ALA A 159 18.92 -1.96 -1.29
CA ALA A 159 17.60 -1.92 -0.66
C ALA A 159 16.44 -1.91 -1.66
N TRP A 160 16.63 -1.27 -2.82
CA TRP A 160 15.58 -1.22 -3.85
C TRP A 160 15.21 -2.62 -4.36
N VAL A 161 16.16 -3.56 -4.43
CA VAL A 161 15.91 -4.95 -4.84
C VAL A 161 15.00 -5.63 -3.83
N TYR A 162 15.28 -5.45 -2.53
CA TYR A 162 14.41 -5.96 -1.47
C TYR A 162 13.03 -5.32 -1.54
N THR A 163 12.94 -4.01 -1.71
CA THR A 163 11.65 -3.30 -1.86
C THR A 163 10.81 -3.85 -3.01
N LEU A 164 11.41 -4.07 -4.19
CA LEU A 164 10.72 -4.73 -5.31
C LEU A 164 10.36 -6.18 -5.02
N THR A 165 11.20 -6.89 -4.27
CA THR A 165 10.92 -8.28 -3.87
C THR A 165 9.73 -8.35 -2.91
N LEU A 166 9.67 -7.47 -1.90
CA LEU A 166 8.53 -7.37 -0.99
C LEU A 166 7.25 -6.99 -1.74
N PHE A 167 7.34 -6.02 -2.66
CA PHE A 167 6.24 -5.61 -3.52
C PHE A 167 5.72 -6.78 -4.38
N ALA A 168 6.61 -7.49 -5.06
CA ALA A 168 6.26 -8.64 -5.89
C ALA A 168 5.70 -9.80 -5.06
N ALA A 169 6.26 -10.05 -3.87
CA ALA A 169 5.78 -11.09 -2.96
C ALA A 169 4.37 -10.78 -2.45
N PHE A 170 4.07 -9.51 -2.12
CA PHE A 170 2.73 -9.09 -1.74
C PHE A 170 1.73 -9.38 -2.87
N ARG A 171 2.02 -8.92 -4.09
CA ARG A 171 1.17 -9.19 -5.26
C ARG A 171 1.01 -10.68 -5.53
N LEU A 172 2.08 -11.46 -5.38
CA LEU A 172 2.02 -12.90 -5.55
C LEU A 172 1.04 -13.53 -4.56
N PHE A 173 1.10 -13.17 -3.27
CA PHE A 173 0.20 -13.72 -2.27
C PHE A 173 -1.24 -13.22 -2.42
N ASP A 174 -1.44 -11.95 -2.80
CA ASP A 174 -2.77 -11.42 -3.10
C ASP A 174 -3.39 -12.09 -4.34
N VAL A 175 -2.61 -12.40 -5.38
CA VAL A 175 -3.14 -13.10 -6.57
C VAL A 175 -3.39 -14.59 -6.30
N VAL A 176 -2.46 -15.27 -5.61
CA VAL A 176 -2.56 -16.71 -5.35
C VAL A 176 -3.60 -17.04 -4.27
N LYS A 177 -3.73 -16.15 -3.27
CA LYS A 177 -4.58 -16.32 -2.07
C LYS A 177 -4.41 -17.71 -1.43
N PRO A 178 -3.21 -18.07 -0.93
CA PRO A 178 -3.01 -19.30 -0.17
C PRO A 178 -3.93 -19.36 1.04
N TRP A 179 -4.15 -20.56 1.59
CA TRP A 179 -4.83 -20.69 2.88
C TRP A 179 -4.06 -19.91 3.97
N PRO A 180 -4.71 -19.10 4.84
CA PRO A 180 -6.15 -18.90 4.99
C PRO A 180 -6.72 -17.66 4.28
N ILE A 181 -5.95 -16.97 3.42
CA ILE A 181 -6.39 -15.76 2.67
C ILE A 181 -7.68 -16.04 1.91
N ARG A 182 -7.78 -17.16 1.20
CA ARG A 182 -9.02 -17.49 0.48
C ARG A 182 -10.26 -17.63 1.39
N GLN A 183 -10.08 -17.92 2.68
CA GLN A 183 -11.22 -18.05 3.60
C GLN A 183 -11.68 -16.71 4.16
N SER A 184 -10.84 -15.67 4.18
CA SER A 184 -11.25 -14.33 4.61
C SER A 184 -12.28 -13.71 3.68
N GLN A 185 -12.33 -14.14 2.41
CA GLN A 185 -13.37 -13.77 1.43
C GLN A 185 -14.80 -14.09 1.87
N ARG A 186 -14.98 -14.96 2.88
CA ARG A 186 -16.29 -15.29 3.44
C ARG A 186 -16.79 -14.24 4.44
N LEU A 187 -15.91 -13.33 4.88
CA LEU A 187 -16.28 -12.24 5.77
C LEU A 187 -17.16 -11.23 5.01
N PRO A 188 -18.14 -10.61 5.68
CA PRO A 188 -19.10 -9.74 5.01
C PRO A 188 -18.50 -8.40 4.61
N GLY A 189 -18.87 -7.93 3.41
CA GLY A 189 -18.60 -6.57 2.94
C GLY A 189 -17.11 -6.22 2.91
N GLY A 190 -16.79 -5.00 3.35
CA GLY A 190 -15.42 -4.49 3.32
C GLY A 190 -14.43 -5.23 4.24
N LEU A 191 -14.91 -6.01 5.21
CA LEU A 191 -14.03 -6.85 6.02
C LEU A 191 -13.39 -7.96 5.19
N GLY A 192 -14.15 -8.61 4.31
CA GLY A 192 -13.61 -9.65 3.42
C GLY A 192 -12.60 -9.07 2.43
N ILE A 193 -12.93 -7.91 1.86
CA ILE A 193 -12.07 -7.18 0.90
C ILE A 193 -10.72 -6.86 1.55
N VAL A 194 -10.70 -6.13 2.67
CA VAL A 194 -9.44 -5.71 3.31
C VAL A 194 -8.69 -6.87 3.96
N ALA A 195 -9.39 -7.89 4.49
CA ALA A 195 -8.74 -9.01 5.15
C ALA A 195 -7.90 -9.85 4.17
N ASP A 196 -8.31 -9.95 2.90
CA ASP A 196 -7.53 -10.65 1.87
C ASP A 196 -6.14 -10.03 1.70
N ASP A 197 -6.06 -8.72 1.44
CA ASP A 197 -4.80 -7.99 1.29
C ASP A 197 -4.02 -7.90 2.60
N LEU A 198 -4.70 -7.70 3.73
CA LEU A 198 -4.05 -7.66 5.04
C LEU A 198 -3.33 -8.98 5.33
N LEU A 199 -3.98 -10.12 5.07
CA LEU A 199 -3.35 -11.43 5.29
C LEU A 199 -2.20 -11.67 4.30
N ALA A 200 -2.31 -11.23 3.04
CA ALA A 200 -1.21 -11.26 2.09
C ALA A 200 -0.01 -10.45 2.57
N ALA A 201 -0.25 -9.23 3.08
CA ALA A 201 0.80 -8.38 3.63
C ALA A 201 1.43 -8.96 4.90
N LEU A 202 0.64 -9.60 5.76
CA LEU A 202 1.13 -10.30 6.95
C LEU A 202 2.01 -11.50 6.58
N TYR A 203 1.70 -12.22 5.50
CA TYR A 203 2.54 -13.30 5.00
C TYR A 203 3.93 -12.79 4.61
N VAL A 204 3.98 -11.69 3.86
CA VAL A 204 5.25 -11.03 3.51
C VAL A 204 5.98 -10.55 4.77
N ALA A 205 5.27 -9.89 5.70
CA ALA A 205 5.86 -9.37 6.92
C ALA A 205 6.48 -10.49 7.78
N VAL A 206 5.79 -11.63 7.94
CA VAL A 206 6.34 -12.79 8.66
C VAL A 206 7.58 -13.34 7.96
N ALA A 207 7.54 -13.50 6.63
CA ALA A 207 8.70 -13.97 5.87
C ALA A 207 9.92 -13.05 6.04
N VAL A 208 9.71 -11.73 6.00
CA VAL A 208 10.75 -10.72 6.21
C VAL A 208 11.28 -10.78 7.64
N ALA A 209 10.41 -10.88 8.65
CA ALA A 209 10.81 -11.00 10.04
C ALA A 209 11.71 -12.24 10.25
N VAL A 210 11.31 -13.39 9.71
CA VAL A 210 12.10 -14.63 9.77
C VAL A 210 13.45 -14.46 9.09
N ALA A 211 13.48 -13.89 7.87
CA ALA A 211 14.73 -13.68 7.14
C ALA A 211 15.71 -12.76 7.91
N LEU A 212 15.21 -11.69 8.53
CA LEU A 212 16.01 -10.77 9.35
C LEU A 212 16.52 -11.44 10.64
N MET A 213 15.70 -12.30 11.26
CA MET A 213 16.11 -13.08 12.45
C MET A 213 17.24 -14.06 12.09
N LEU A 214 17.08 -14.83 11.01
CA LEU A 214 18.10 -15.80 10.55
C LEU A 214 19.41 -15.11 10.17
N GLY A 215 19.34 -13.97 9.47
CA GLY A 215 20.52 -13.17 9.12
C GLY A 215 21.26 -12.64 10.36
N SER A 216 20.52 -12.24 11.39
CA SER A 216 21.07 -11.76 12.67
C SER A 216 21.74 -12.87 13.48
N VAL A 217 21.25 -14.11 13.40
CA VAL A 217 21.88 -15.27 14.04
C VAL A 217 23.17 -15.65 13.32
N ARG A 218 23.16 -15.68 11.99
CA ARG A 218 24.34 -16.02 11.16
C ARG A 218 25.52 -15.08 11.42
N SER A 219 25.28 -13.78 11.55
CA SER A 219 26.34 -12.81 11.84
C SER A 219 26.93 -12.99 13.24
N ARG A 220 26.12 -13.31 14.25
CA ARG A 220 26.60 -13.59 15.61
C ARG A 220 27.45 -14.87 15.65
N ILE A 221 26.99 -15.95 15.04
CA ILE A 221 27.71 -17.22 14.98
C ILE A 221 29.03 -17.05 14.20
N GLY A 222 29.04 -16.32 13.09
CA GLY A 222 30.26 -16.04 12.33
C GLY A 222 31.31 -15.26 13.13
N VAL A 223 30.91 -14.40 14.06
CA VAL A 223 31.82 -13.73 15.01
C VAL A 223 32.39 -14.72 16.04
N PHE A 224 31.59 -15.69 16.52
CA PHE A 224 32.06 -16.70 17.47
C PHE A 224 33.02 -17.73 16.84
N PHE A 225 32.88 -18.05 15.56
CA PHE A 225 33.75 -19.00 14.85
C PHE A 225 34.88 -18.33 14.04
N GLY A 226 34.89 -16.99 13.91
CA GLY A 226 35.89 -16.22 13.17
C GLY A 226 37.11 -15.76 13.97
N GLY A 227 37.22 -16.15 15.25
CA GLY A 227 38.35 -15.79 16.11
C GLY A 227 39.41 -16.90 16.21
N SER A 228 40.35 -16.93 15.26
CA SER A 228 41.78 -17.27 15.45
C SER A 228 42.44 -17.70 14.14
N SER A 229 43.09 -16.75 13.50
CA SER A 229 44.31 -17.02 12.72
C SER A 229 45.13 -15.74 12.83
N GLY A 230 46.25 -15.86 13.55
CA GLY A 230 47.16 -14.76 13.91
C GLY A 230 47.95 -14.18 12.75
#